data_AF-A0A0F5W054-F1
#
_entry.id   AF-A0A0F5W054-F1
#
_cell.length_a   1.000
_cell.length_b   1.000
_cell.length_c   1.000
_cell.angle_alpha   90.00
_cell.angle_beta   90.00
_cell.angle_gamma   90.00
#
_symmetry.space_group_name_H-M   'P 1'
#
loop_
_entity.id
_entity.type
_entity.pdbx_description
1 polymer ?
#
loop_
_entity_poly.entity_id
_entity_poly.type
_entity_poly.pdbx_seq_one_letter_code
_entity_poly.pdbx_strand_id
1 'polypeptide(L)'
;MTLLTISRFLDTPAASAGHHPVRPLRRGADWTNTQRGWDRVVYCLLVNHIAELLAALADLHPEAEAELWGRVRSTLRSYADRLGCPPRLSALLAGVPLPAKANLLTRWERKADREAGYVRLPSPLAEDILTGSTR
;
A
#
# COMPACT_ATOMS: atom_id res chain seq x y z
N MET A 1 -8.00 -1.82 -18.84
CA MET A 1 -6.64 -1.24 -18.89
C MET A 1 -6.16 -0.94 -17.46
N THR A 2 -6.29 -1.92 -16.57
CA THR A 2 -6.12 -1.82 -15.11
C THR A 2 -4.66 -1.66 -14.65
N LEU A 3 -3.70 -1.59 -15.58
CA LEU A 3 -2.27 -1.47 -15.31
C LEU A 3 -1.79 -0.01 -15.18
N LEU A 4 -2.63 0.99 -15.47
CA LEU A 4 -2.21 2.39 -15.51
C LEU A 4 -2.14 3.08 -14.14
N THR A 5 -2.91 2.65 -13.13
CA THR A 5 -2.85 3.26 -11.80
C THR A 5 -1.58 2.87 -11.04
N ILE A 6 -1.04 1.66 -11.27
CA ILE A 6 0.28 1.28 -10.75
C ILE A 6 1.37 2.12 -11.45
N SER A 7 1.23 2.42 -12.75
CA SER A 7 2.26 3.18 -13.49
C SER A 7 2.40 4.63 -12.97
N ARG A 8 1.30 5.32 -12.65
CA ARG A 8 1.37 6.69 -12.06
C ARG A 8 2.04 6.73 -10.68
N PHE A 9 2.00 5.63 -9.91
CA PHE A 9 2.67 5.53 -8.61
C PHE A 9 4.13 5.06 -8.71
N LEU A 10 4.53 4.42 -9.81
CA LEU A 10 5.89 3.90 -10.02
C LEU A 10 6.86 4.90 -10.65
N ASP A 11 6.39 6.05 -11.15
CA ASP A 11 7.26 7.10 -11.70
C ASP A 11 8.03 7.90 -10.62
N THR A 12 7.88 7.55 -9.34
CA THR A 12 8.71 8.09 -8.25
C THR A 12 9.93 7.19 -8.05
N PRO A 13 11.18 7.70 -8.14
CA PRO A 13 12.37 6.87 -8.01
C PRO A 13 12.47 6.26 -6.61
N ALA A 14 12.51 4.92 -6.54
CA ALA A 14 12.68 4.18 -5.29
C ALA A 14 14.10 4.36 -4.74
N ALA A 15 14.22 4.83 -3.48
CA ALA A 15 15.48 4.85 -2.75
C ALA A 15 15.86 3.42 -2.29
N SER A 16 17.10 3.02 -2.58
CA SER A 16 17.66 1.68 -2.42
C SER A 16 18.18 1.39 -1.00
N ALA A 17 18.04 0.16 -0.52
CA ALA A 17 18.72 -0.31 0.70
C ALA A 17 19.04 -1.83 0.69
N GLY A 18 20.34 -2.14 0.64
CA GLY A 18 21.12 -3.08 1.48
C GLY A 18 20.74 -4.57 1.65
N HIS A 19 21.73 -5.45 1.46
CA HIS A 19 21.70 -6.93 1.48
C HIS A 19 22.25 -7.56 2.80
N HIS A 20 21.82 -8.78 3.23
CA HIS A 20 22.60 -9.82 3.98
C HIS A 20 21.79 -11.15 4.28
N PRO A 21 22.41 -12.33 4.64
CA PRO A 21 22.05 -13.69 4.14
C PRO A 21 21.33 -14.76 5.06
N VAL A 22 20.91 -15.88 4.38
CA VAL A 22 20.21 -17.22 4.61
C VAL A 22 20.17 -17.97 6.00
N ARG A 23 19.01 -18.42 6.59
CA ARG A 23 18.10 -19.64 6.54
C ARG A 23 18.44 -20.86 7.49
N PRO A 24 17.47 -21.43 8.28
CA PRO A 24 16.77 -22.69 7.91
C PRO A 24 15.23 -22.69 8.18
N LEU A 25 14.53 -23.69 7.61
CA LEU A 25 13.07 -23.87 7.58
C LEU A 25 12.47 -24.44 8.89
N ARG A 26 11.40 -23.82 9.44
CA ARG A 26 10.32 -24.55 10.15
C ARG A 26 9.08 -23.69 10.45
N ARG A 27 7.91 -24.28 10.16
CA ARG A 27 6.52 -24.01 10.60
C ARG A 27 5.91 -22.61 10.39
N GLY A 28 4.88 -22.57 9.53
CA GLY A 28 3.67 -21.74 9.56
C GLY A 28 3.81 -20.26 9.92
N ALA A 29 3.59 -19.39 8.92
CA ALA A 29 3.35 -17.94 9.01
C ALA A 29 3.80 -17.27 10.33
N ASP A 30 4.87 -16.46 10.26
CA ASP A 30 5.41 -15.70 11.39
C ASP A 30 4.49 -14.55 11.83
N TRP A 31 3.29 -14.86 12.32
CA TRP A 31 2.37 -13.88 12.91
C TRP A 31 3.00 -13.11 14.10
N THR A 32 4.12 -13.60 14.62
CA THR A 32 4.95 -12.95 15.65
C THR A 32 5.69 -11.71 15.15
N ASN A 33 5.87 -11.53 13.84
CA ASN A 33 6.41 -10.28 13.31
C ASN A 33 5.28 -9.29 13.06
N THR A 34 4.96 -8.51 14.09
CA THR A 34 3.85 -7.56 14.08
C THR A 34 3.96 -6.52 12.95
N GLN A 35 5.17 -6.24 12.45
CA GLN A 35 5.38 -5.35 11.30
C GLN A 35 5.05 -6.04 9.98
N ARG A 36 5.48 -7.29 9.75
CA ARG A 36 5.10 -8.05 8.55
C ARG A 36 3.60 -8.29 8.48
N GLY A 37 2.96 -8.58 9.62
CA GLY A 37 1.51 -8.71 9.71
C GLY A 37 0.80 -7.43 9.30
N TRP A 38 1.25 -6.28 9.80
CA TRP A 38 0.73 -4.97 9.41
C TRP A 38 0.94 -4.70 7.92
N ASP A 39 2.15 -4.90 7.40
CA ASP A 39 2.45 -4.65 6.00
C ASP A 39 1.57 -5.52 5.07
N ARG A 40 1.29 -6.77 5.46
CA ARG A 40 0.37 -7.64 4.73
C ARG A 40 -1.06 -7.12 4.73
N VAL A 41 -1.57 -6.67 5.88
CA VAL A 41 -2.93 -6.11 5.96
C VAL A 41 -3.06 -4.87 5.09
N VAL A 42 -2.12 -3.93 5.20
CA VAL A 42 -2.14 -2.68 4.42
C VAL A 42 -2.02 -2.97 2.92
N TYR A 43 -1.08 -3.83 2.52
CA TYR A 43 -0.92 -4.22 1.12
C TYR A 43 -2.20 -4.88 0.58
N CYS A 44 -2.71 -5.91 1.26
CA CYS A 44 -3.86 -6.67 0.76
C CYS A 44 -5.12 -5.80 0.66
N LEU A 45 -5.34 -4.89 1.62
CA LEU A 45 -6.53 -4.06 1.64
C LEU A 45 -6.41 -2.84 0.73
N LEU A 46 -5.39 -2.01 0.93
CA LEU A 46 -5.32 -0.70 0.26
C LEU A 46 -4.74 -0.80 -1.14
N VAL A 47 -3.63 -1.52 -1.30
CA VAL A 47 -2.87 -1.53 -2.56
C VAL A 47 -3.41 -2.58 -3.52
N ASN A 48 -3.61 -3.81 -3.05
CA ASN A 48 -4.02 -4.92 -3.90
C ASN A 48 -5.53 -4.91 -4.21
N HIS A 49 -6.35 -4.21 -3.41
CA HIS A 49 -7.79 -4.30 -3.52
C HIS A 49 -8.47 -2.94 -3.71
N ILE A 50 -8.42 -2.04 -2.72
CA ILE A 50 -9.13 -0.76 -2.80
C ILE A 50 -8.58 0.10 -3.95
N ALA A 51 -7.27 0.21 -4.12
CA ALA A 51 -6.68 0.99 -5.21
C ALA A 51 -7.15 0.51 -6.59
N GLU A 52 -7.19 -0.81 -6.82
CA GLU A 52 -7.68 -1.41 -8.07
C GLU A 52 -9.17 -1.13 -8.29
N LEU A 53 -9.99 -1.23 -7.23
CA LEU A 53 -11.41 -0.89 -7.29
C LEU A 53 -11.63 0.59 -7.65
N LEU A 54 -10.92 1.49 -6.97
CA LEU A 54 -11.04 2.93 -7.21
C LEU A 54 -10.50 3.31 -8.58
N ALA A 55 -9.42 2.69 -9.03
CA ALA A 55 -8.89 2.84 -10.39
C ALA A 55 -9.93 2.46 -11.45
N ALA A 56 -10.60 1.32 -11.29
CA ALA A 56 -11.64 0.89 -12.22
C ALA A 56 -12.83 1.85 -12.28
N LEU A 57 -13.16 2.52 -11.16
CA LEU A 57 -14.19 3.56 -11.12
C LEU A 57 -13.69 4.87 -11.75
N ALA A 58 -12.44 5.26 -11.47
CA ALA A 58 -11.83 6.45 -12.03
C ALA A 58 -11.60 6.35 -13.55
N ASP A 59 -11.38 5.14 -14.09
CA ASP A 59 -11.35 4.89 -15.54
C ASP A 59 -12.67 5.31 -16.23
N LEU A 60 -13.80 5.28 -15.51
CA LEU A 60 -15.12 5.70 -15.99
C LEU A 60 -15.44 7.15 -15.61
N HIS A 61 -14.97 7.59 -14.43
CA HIS A 61 -15.24 8.90 -13.84
C HIS A 61 -13.95 9.49 -13.24
N PRO A 62 -13.03 10.03 -14.07
CA PRO A 62 -11.70 10.45 -13.61
C PRO A 62 -11.73 11.49 -12.49
N GLU A 63 -12.71 12.39 -12.50
CA GLU A 63 -12.93 13.43 -11.50
C GLU A 63 -13.31 12.88 -10.11
N ALA A 64 -13.76 11.62 -10.03
CA ALA A 64 -14.19 11.01 -8.79
C ALA A 64 -13.04 10.42 -7.96
N GLU A 65 -11.83 10.27 -8.54
CA GLU A 65 -10.73 9.53 -7.90
C GLU A 65 -10.37 10.07 -6.51
N ALA A 66 -10.17 11.38 -6.38
CA ALA A 66 -9.82 11.97 -5.09
C ALA A 66 -10.98 11.98 -4.10
N GLU A 67 -12.22 12.15 -4.57
CA GLU A 67 -13.39 12.03 -3.70
C GLU A 67 -13.49 10.62 -3.11
N LEU A 68 -13.28 9.60 -3.95
CA LEU A 68 -13.28 8.19 -3.54
C LEU A 68 -12.18 7.90 -2.51
N TRP A 69 -10.95 8.39 -2.73
CA TRP A 69 -9.88 8.30 -1.73
C TRP A 69 -10.18 9.07 -0.45
N GLY A 70 -10.85 10.23 -0.55
CA GLY A 70 -11.36 10.98 0.58
C GLY A 70 -12.34 10.18 1.43
N ARG A 71 -13.26 9.42 0.79
CA ARG A 71 -14.19 8.51 1.49
C ARG A 71 -13.46 7.36 2.18
N VAL A 72 -12.41 6.80 1.57
CA VAL A 72 -11.54 5.79 2.20
C VAL A 72 -10.84 6.37 3.43
N ARG A 73 -10.21 7.54 3.31
CA ARG A 73 -9.55 8.25 4.43
C ARG A 73 -10.52 8.53 5.58
N SER A 74 -11.72 9.03 5.27
CA SER A 74 -12.77 9.30 6.26
C SER A 74 -13.21 8.03 7.00
N THR A 75 -13.40 6.93 6.26
CA THR A 75 -13.73 5.63 6.86
C THR A 75 -12.63 5.16 7.81
N LEU A 76 -11.37 5.18 7.36
CA LEU A 76 -10.23 4.81 8.21
C LEU A 76 -10.10 5.70 9.45
N ARG A 77 -10.35 7.01 9.32
CA ARG A 77 -10.38 7.95 10.45
C ARG A 77 -11.44 7.56 11.47
N SER A 78 -12.67 7.29 11.03
CA SER A 78 -13.76 6.86 11.91
C SER A 78 -13.41 5.60 12.71
N TYR A 79 -12.77 4.62 12.06
CA TYR A 79 -12.27 3.43 12.76
C TYR A 79 -11.13 3.75 13.73
N ALA A 80 -10.19 4.63 13.35
CA ALA A 80 -9.10 5.05 14.23
C ALA A 80 -9.64 5.72 15.50
N ASP A 81 -10.56 6.67 15.35
CA ASP A 81 -11.15 7.41 16.48
C ASP A 81 -11.88 6.46 17.44
N ARG A 82 -12.67 5.51 16.91
CA ARG A 82 -13.35 4.49 17.72
C ARG A 82 -12.39 3.57 18.49
N LEU A 83 -11.18 3.37 17.98
CA LEU A 83 -10.13 2.55 18.58
C LEU A 83 -9.14 3.36 19.44
N GLY A 84 -9.37 4.66 19.64
CA GLY A 84 -8.47 5.53 20.40
C GLY A 84 -7.19 5.94 19.65
N CYS A 85 -7.28 6.08 18.34
CA CYS A 85 -6.21 6.56 17.44
C CYS A 85 -4.88 5.78 17.59
N PRO A 86 -4.88 4.45 17.39
CA PRO A 86 -3.68 3.65 17.56
C PRO A 86 -2.56 4.13 16.60
N PRO A 87 -1.28 4.13 17.02
CA PRO A 87 -0.19 4.76 16.27
C PRO A 87 -0.08 4.34 14.81
N ARG A 88 -0.39 3.08 14.48
CA ARG A 88 -0.35 2.56 13.11
C ARG A 88 -1.42 3.15 12.21
N LEU A 89 -2.64 3.34 12.71
CA LEU A 89 -3.70 4.01 11.94
C LEU A 89 -3.42 5.51 11.82
N SER A 90 -2.90 6.12 12.89
CA SER A 90 -2.47 7.51 12.88
C SER A 90 -1.37 7.75 11.83
N ALA A 91 -0.36 6.89 11.76
CA ALA A 91 0.69 6.94 10.74
C ALA A 91 0.14 6.74 9.32
N LEU A 92 -0.75 5.76 9.14
CA LEU A 92 -1.40 5.51 7.85
C LEU A 92 -2.17 6.74 7.35
N LEU A 93 -2.95 7.37 8.24
CA LEU A 93 -3.70 8.61 7.96
C LEU A 93 -2.80 9.84 7.83
N ALA A 94 -1.57 9.80 8.35
CA ALA A 94 -0.55 10.82 8.10
C ALA A 94 0.11 10.68 6.72
N GLY A 95 -0.26 9.66 5.93
CA GLY A 95 0.23 9.50 4.56
C GLY A 95 1.58 8.79 4.46
N VAL A 96 1.98 7.99 5.46
CA VAL A 96 3.23 7.21 5.35
C VAL A 96 3.18 6.27 4.13
N PRO A 97 4.33 6.02 3.46
CA PRO A 97 4.37 5.16 2.28
C PRO A 97 3.80 3.76 2.50
N LEU A 98 3.00 3.29 1.53
CA LEU A 98 2.31 2.01 1.61
C LEU A 98 3.20 0.86 1.14
N PRO A 99 3.15 -0.31 1.81
CA PRO A 99 3.82 -1.51 1.34
C PRO A 99 3.13 -2.06 0.09
N ALA A 100 3.91 -2.34 -0.95
CA ALA A 100 3.47 -3.06 -2.14
C ALA A 100 4.35 -4.28 -2.38
N LYS A 101 3.73 -5.42 -2.68
CA LYS A 101 4.48 -6.67 -2.84
C LYS A 101 5.28 -6.64 -4.14
N ALA A 102 6.59 -6.88 -4.05
CA ALA A 102 7.52 -6.86 -5.18
C ALA A 102 7.47 -8.15 -6.03
N ASN A 103 6.27 -8.59 -6.43
CA ASN A 103 6.07 -9.89 -7.09
C ASN A 103 6.88 -10.03 -8.39
N LEU A 104 6.93 -8.98 -9.21
CA LEU A 104 7.67 -9.02 -10.48
C LEU A 104 9.18 -9.16 -10.26
N LEU A 105 9.75 -8.37 -9.36
CA LEU A 105 11.18 -8.47 -8.98
C LEU A 105 11.50 -9.85 -8.40
N THR A 106 10.63 -10.37 -7.53
CA THR A 106 10.81 -11.71 -6.93
C THR A 106 10.86 -12.81 -8.00
N ARG A 107 9.96 -12.73 -9.00
CA ARG A 107 9.93 -13.67 -10.13
C ARG A 107 11.13 -13.51 -11.04
N TRP A 108 11.52 -12.27 -11.34
CA TRP A 108 12.68 -11.95 -12.16
C TRP A 108 13.96 -12.53 -11.53
N GLU A 109 14.11 -12.39 -10.22
CA GLU A 109 15.23 -12.94 -9.44
C GLU A 109 15.12 -14.45 -9.19
N ARG A 110 14.04 -15.10 -9.66
CA ARG A 110 13.73 -16.53 -9.42
C ARG A 110 13.77 -16.92 -7.94
N LYS A 111 13.43 -15.98 -7.07
CA LYS A 111 13.32 -16.22 -5.62
C LYS A 111 11.98 -16.88 -5.30
N ALA A 112 11.93 -17.59 -4.18
CA ALA A 112 10.67 -18.17 -3.72
C ALA A 112 9.68 -17.04 -3.35
N ASP A 113 8.38 -17.22 -3.60
CA ASP A 113 7.36 -16.19 -3.31
C ASP A 113 7.32 -15.72 -1.85
N ARG A 114 7.81 -16.56 -0.92
CA ARG A 114 7.95 -16.24 0.51
C ARG A 114 9.10 -15.28 0.82
N GLU A 115 10.02 -15.10 -0.12
CA GLU A 115 11.14 -14.15 -0.08
C GLU A 115 10.75 -12.83 -0.76
N ALA A 116 9.51 -12.72 -1.25
CA ALA A 116 9.00 -11.48 -1.80
C ALA A 116 9.01 -10.38 -0.73
N GLY A 117 9.83 -9.36 -0.98
CA GLY A 117 9.87 -8.15 -0.17
C GLY A 117 8.69 -7.21 -0.48
N TYR A 118 8.57 -6.18 0.35
CA TYR A 118 7.73 -5.03 0.08
C TYR A 118 8.58 -3.87 -0.42
N VAL A 119 8.12 -3.20 -1.47
CA VAL A 119 8.56 -1.85 -1.82
C VAL A 119 7.60 -0.82 -1.20
N ARG A 120 8.03 0.43 -1.08
CA ARG A 120 7.22 1.51 -0.51
C ARG A 120 6.71 2.41 -1.63
N LEU A 121 5.39 2.53 -1.76
CA LEU A 121 4.73 3.44 -2.68
C LEU A 121 4.29 4.71 -1.96
N PRO A 122 4.27 5.87 -2.62
CA PRO A 122 3.58 7.05 -2.10
C PRO A 122 2.15 6.72 -1.63
N SER A 123 1.62 7.47 -0.66
CA SER A 123 0.30 7.17 -0.08
C SER A 123 -0.80 7.99 -0.76
N PRO A 124 -1.84 7.36 -1.33
CA PRO A 124 -3.01 8.08 -1.86
C PRO A 124 -3.86 8.72 -0.74
N LEU A 125 -3.55 8.41 0.53
CA LEU A 125 -4.18 9.05 1.67
C LEU A 125 -3.51 10.38 2.03
N ALA A 126 -2.36 10.73 1.46
CA ALA A 126 -1.67 11.98 1.75
C ALA A 126 -2.50 13.19 1.26
N GLU A 127 -2.43 14.33 1.98
CA GLU A 127 -3.33 15.46 1.75
C GLU A 127 -3.06 16.21 0.43
N ASP A 128 -1.84 16.12 -0.09
CA ASP A 128 -1.43 16.62 -1.40
C ASP A 128 -2.15 15.91 -2.56
N ILE A 129 -2.35 14.59 -2.45
CA ILE A 129 -3.10 13.83 -3.46
C ILE A 129 -4.61 14.15 -3.39
N LEU A 130 -5.14 14.41 -2.20
CA LEU A 130 -6.56 14.72 -2.02
C LEU A 130 -6.94 16.13 -2.51
N THR A 131 -6.01 17.08 -2.42
CA THR A 131 -6.22 18.48 -2.84
C THR A 131 -5.99 18.70 -4.34
N GLY A 132 -5.26 17.80 -5.01
CA GLY A 132 -4.99 17.88 -6.45
C GLY A 132 -6.21 17.77 -7.38
N SER A 133 -7.37 17.33 -6.86
CA SER A 133 -8.61 17.14 -7.65
C SER A 133 -9.57 18.32 -7.61
N THR A 134 -9.27 19.35 -6.81
CA THR A 134 -10.07 20.57 -6.73
C THR A 134 -9.63 21.67 -7.69
N ARG A 135 -8.75 21.38 -8.66
CA ARG A 135 -8.19 22.38 -9.58
C ARG A 135 -8.45 22.07 -11.04
#